data_AF-A0A3D4W678-F1
#
_entry.id   AF-A0A3D4W678-F1
#
_cell.length_a   1.000
_cell.length_b   1.000
_cell.length_c   1.000
_cell.angle_alpha   90.00
_cell.angle_beta   90.00
_cell.angle_gamma   90.00
#
_symmetry.space_group_name_H-M   'P 1'
#
loop_
_entity.id
_entity.type
_entity.pdbx_description
1 polymer ?
#
loop_
_entity_poly.entity_id
_entity_poly.type
_entity_poly.pdbx_seq_one_letter_code
_entity_poly.pdbx_strand_id
1 'polypeptide(L)'
;MWVQGQAVPEVVDGQVKGFIGTITDITELIEIQHELIRAKEKAEASNRLKTTFMKNISHEIRTPLNGIFGFAQLIGSGEYSEKENLEFISFLDKSV
;
A
#
# COMPACT_ATOMS: atom_id res chain seq x y z
N MET A 1 -10.84 12.68 -29.95
CA MET A 1 -10.26 14.03 -29.97
C MET A 1 -11.01 14.86 -28.95
N TRP A 2 -10.31 15.23 -27.88
CA TRP A 2 -10.82 16.10 -26.83
C TRP A 2 -10.30 17.50 -27.06
N VAL A 3 -11.16 18.49 -26.97
CA VAL A 3 -10.78 19.89 -27.17
C VAL A 3 -11.29 20.74 -26.03
N GLN A 4 -10.48 21.71 -25.63
CA GLN A 4 -10.88 22.76 -24.70
C GLN A 4 -11.10 24.03 -25.49
N GLY A 5 -12.35 24.51 -25.48
CA GLY A 5 -12.71 25.82 -26.00
C GLY A 5 -12.73 26.84 -24.87
N GLN A 6 -12.13 28.00 -25.08
CA GLN A 6 -12.32 29.17 -24.22
C GLN A 6 -12.57 30.39 -25.10
N ALA A 7 -13.55 31.21 -24.74
CA ALA A 7 -13.86 32.43 -25.46
C ALA A 7 -14.20 33.57 -24.50
N VAL A 8 -13.85 34.78 -24.90
CA VAL A 8 -14.19 36.02 -24.21
C VAL A 8 -14.99 36.92 -25.16
N PRO A 9 -15.98 37.69 -24.65
CA PRO A 9 -16.69 38.64 -25.47
C PRO A 9 -15.76 39.79 -25.87
N GLU A 10 -15.84 40.20 -27.13
CA GLU A 10 -15.24 41.44 -27.61
C GLU A 10 -16.26 42.57 -27.40
N VAL A 11 -15.95 43.47 -26.46
CA VAL A 11 -16.81 44.59 -26.08
C VAL A 11 -16.23 45.89 -26.64
N VAL A 12 -17.04 46.62 -27.39
CA VAL A 12 -16.72 47.95 -27.92
C VAL A 12 -17.86 48.89 -27.53
N ASP A 13 -17.52 50.03 -26.91
CA ASP A 13 -18.47 51.04 -26.41
C ASP A 13 -19.58 50.47 -25.50
N GLY A 14 -19.20 49.52 -24.63
CA GLY A 14 -20.13 48.89 -23.68
C GLY A 14 -21.11 47.90 -24.33
N GLN A 15 -20.98 47.61 -25.63
CA GLN A 15 -21.78 46.62 -26.33
C GLN A 15 -20.92 45.44 -26.79
N VAL A 16 -21.44 44.22 -26.64
CA VAL A 16 -20.82 43.01 -27.18
C VAL A 16 -20.92 43.05 -28.70
N LYS A 17 -19.78 43.08 -29.39
CA LYS A 17 -19.68 43.07 -30.85
C LYS A 17 -19.32 41.70 -31.41
N GLY A 18 -18.67 40.85 -30.61
CA GLY A 18 -18.25 39.53 -31.03
C GLY A 18 -17.73 38.69 -29.87
N PHE A 19 -17.14 37.55 -30.21
CA PHE A 19 -16.44 36.67 -29.28
C PHE A 19 -15.12 36.25 -29.90
N ILE A 20 -14.05 36.34 -29.13
CA ILE A 20 -12.73 35.83 -29.50
C ILE A 20 -12.49 34.60 -28.65
N GLY A 21 -12.15 33.48 -29.30
CA GLY A 21 -11.88 32.24 -28.60
C GLY A 21 -10.74 31.45 -29.21
N THR A 22 -10.25 30.51 -28.41
CA THR A 22 -9.24 29.51 -28.80
C THR A 22 -9.83 28.13 -28.62
N ILE A 23 -9.38 27.21 -29.48
CA ILE A 23 -9.68 25.78 -29.36
C ILE A 23 -8.34 25.08 -29.28
N THR A 24 -8.12 24.39 -28.17
CA THR A 24 -6.88 23.64 -27.92
C THR A 24 -7.21 22.17 -27.86
N ASP A 25 -6.52 21.34 -28.65
CA ASP A 25 -6.58 19.89 -28.48
C ASP A 25 -5.89 19.51 -27.17
N ILE A 26 -6.62 18.79 -26.32
CA ILE A 26 -6.17 18.34 -25.00
C ILE A 26 -6.18 16.82 -24.87
N THR A 27 -6.26 16.09 -26.00
CA THR A 27 -6.32 14.63 -26.00
C THR A 27 -5.11 14.03 -25.30
N GLU A 28 -3.90 14.46 -25.66
CA GLU A 28 -2.65 14.00 -25.05
C GLU A 28 -2.59 14.30 -23.55
N LEU A 29 -3.06 15.49 -23.14
CA LEU A 29 -3.10 15.88 -21.73
C LEU A 29 -3.99 14.93 -20.92
N ILE A 30 -5.18 14.60 -21.44
CA ILE A 30 -6.11 13.67 -20.77
C ILE A 30 -5.51 12.26 -20.71
N GLU A 31 -4.86 11.80 -21.78
CA GLU A 31 -4.23 10.49 -21.82
C GLU A 31 -3.10 10.35 -20.78
N ILE A 32 -2.24 11.37 -20.69
CA ILE A 32 -1.17 11.43 -19.68
C ILE A 32 -1.77 11.46 -18.27
N GLN A 33 -2.83 12.23 -18.03
CA GLN A 33 -3.50 12.26 -16.73
C GLN A 33 -4.06 10.89 -16.35
N HIS A 34 -4.71 10.19 -17.28
CA HIS A 34 -5.22 8.85 -17.05
C HIS A 34 -4.11 7.82 -16.83
N GLU A 35 -2.98 7.92 -17.54
CA GLU A 35 -1.83 7.07 -17.30
C GLU A 35 -1.22 7.32 -15.91
N LEU A 36 -1.10 8.59 -15.51
CA LEU A 36 -0.59 8.96 -14.20
C LEU A 36 -1.48 8.43 -13.07
N ILE A 37 -2.80 8.56 -13.20
CA ILE A 37 -3.76 8.01 -12.22
C ILE A 37 -3.60 6.49 -12.13
N ARG A 38 -3.58 5.78 -13.27
CA ARG A 38 -3.40 4.32 -13.29
C ARG A 38 -2.08 3.88 -12.68
N ALA A 39 -0.99 4.59 -12.98
CA ALA A 39 0.33 4.29 -12.42
C ALA A 39 0.35 4.49 -10.90
N LYS A 40 -0.25 5.59 -10.41
CA LYS A 40 -0.40 5.88 -8.98
C LYS A 40 -1.21 4.79 -8.28
N GLU A 41 -2.38 4.44 -8.80
CA GLU A 41 -3.25 3.41 -8.22
C GLU A 41 -2.55 2.05 -8.15
N LYS A 42 -1.81 1.68 -9.21
CA LYS A 42 -1.00 0.45 -9.22
C LYS A 42 0.08 0.46 -8.14
N ALA A 43 0.78 1.59 -7.97
CA ALA A 43 1.80 1.74 -6.94
C ALA A 43 1.20 1.67 -5.52
N GLU A 44 0.07 2.33 -5.29
CA GLU A 44 -0.65 2.30 -4.01
C GLU A 44 -1.17 0.90 -3.67
N ALA A 45 -1.75 0.20 -4.65
CA ALA A 45 -2.21 -1.17 -4.48
C ALA A 45 -1.04 -2.11 -4.13
N SER A 46 0.09 -2.00 -4.83
CA SER A 46 1.30 -2.78 -4.54
C SER A 46 1.81 -2.51 -3.12
N ASN A 47 1.88 -1.24 -2.72
CA ASN A 47 2.35 -0.86 -1.39
C ASN A 47 1.40 -1.36 -0.28
N ARG A 48 0.09 -1.29 -0.51
CA ARG A 48 -0.92 -1.82 0.40
C ARG A 48 -0.81 -3.33 0.55
N LEU A 49 -0.66 -4.06 -0.55
CA LEU A 49 -0.45 -5.51 -0.54
C LEU A 49 0.82 -5.87 0.24
N LYS A 50 1.94 -5.18 -0.04
CA LYS A 50 3.20 -5.38 0.69
C LYS A 50 3.03 -5.14 2.18
N THR A 51 2.38 -4.03 2.56
CA THR A 51 2.17 -3.68 3.97
C THR A 51 1.30 -4.72 4.68
N THR A 52 0.22 -5.14 4.04
CA THR A 52 -0.71 -6.15 4.58
C THR A 52 -0.02 -7.49 4.73
N PHE A 53 0.71 -7.92 3.70
CA PHE A 53 1.51 -9.14 3.74
C PHE A 53 2.52 -9.11 4.89
N MET A 54 3.33 -8.06 4.99
CA MET A 54 4.34 -7.95 6.05
C MET A 54 3.71 -7.92 7.44
N LYS A 55 2.59 -7.21 7.61
CA LYS A 55 1.86 -7.19 8.88
C LYS A 55 1.37 -8.59 9.26
N ASN A 56 0.74 -9.31 8.33
CA ASN A 56 0.20 -10.65 8.59
C ASN A 56 1.32 -11.63 8.93
N ILE A 57 2.39 -11.68 8.13
CA ILE A 57 3.55 -12.53 8.39
C ILE A 57 4.20 -12.19 9.73
N SER A 58 4.34 -10.90 10.07
CA SER A 58 4.90 -10.49 11.37
C SER A 58 4.05 -10.98 12.54
N HIS A 59 2.73 -10.96 12.42
CA HIS A 59 1.83 -11.49 13.44
C HIS A 59 1.90 -13.01 13.54
N GLU A 60 1.90 -13.70 12.40
CA GLU A 60 1.96 -15.16 12.33
C GLU A 60 3.29 -15.73 12.80
N ILE A 61 4.42 -15.03 12.60
CA ILE A 61 5.73 -15.43 13.12
C ILE A 61 5.86 -15.14 14.62
N ARG A 62 5.28 -14.04 15.11
CA ARG A 62 5.40 -13.65 16.54
C ARG A 62 4.83 -14.70 17.47
N THR A 63 3.69 -15.31 17.12
CA THR A 63 3.03 -16.32 17.97
C THR A 63 3.91 -17.56 18.23
N PRO A 64 4.41 -18.30 17.21
CA PRO A 64 5.29 -19.44 17.43
C PRO A 64 6.64 -19.01 18.03
N LEU A 65 7.20 -17.86 17.62
CA LEU A 65 8.45 -17.36 18.19
C LEU A 65 8.33 -17.08 19.69
N ASN A 66 7.23 -16.48 20.13
CA ASN A 66 6.97 -16.25 21.55
C ASN A 66 6.83 -17.57 22.31
N GLY A 67 6.23 -18.60 21.70
CA GLY A 67 6.18 -19.95 22.27
C GLY A 67 7.57 -20.55 22.45
N ILE A 68 8.38 -20.55 21.38
CA ILE A 68 9.77 -21.03 21.41
C ILE A 68 10.58 -20.30 22.48
N PHE A 69 10.49 -18.98 22.52
CA PHE A 69 11.20 -18.16 23.50
C PHE A 69 10.74 -18.44 24.94
N GLY A 70 9.44 -18.63 25.16
CA GLY A 70 8.89 -18.99 26.47
C GLY A 70 9.45 -20.32 26.97
N PHE A 71 9.44 -21.37 26.13
CA PHE A 71 10.03 -22.66 26.51
C PHE A 71 11.55 -22.56 26.74
N ALA A 72 12.27 -21.78 25.93
CA ALA A 72 13.69 -21.55 26.15
C ALA A 72 13.99 -20.86 27.49
N GLN A 73 13.14 -19.91 27.91
CA GLN A 73 13.25 -19.28 29.23
C GLN A 73 12.99 -20.26 30.38
N LEU A 74 11.98 -21.13 30.25
CA LEU A 74 11.68 -22.16 31.25
C LEU A 74 12.83 -23.17 31.39
N ILE A 75 13.40 -23.63 30.29
CA ILE A 75 14.55 -24.54 30.31
C ILE A 75 15.77 -23.85 30.96
N GLY A 76 15.99 -22.57 30.63
CA GLY A 76 17.12 -21.79 31.14
C GLY A 76 17.00 -21.37 32.61
N SER A 77 15.83 -21.43 33.24
CA SER A 77 15.66 -21.07 34.66
C SER A 77 16.32 -22.07 35.61
N GLY A 78 16.55 -23.31 35.16
CA GLY A 78 17.11 -24.39 35.99
C GLY A 78 16.14 -24.92 37.05
N GLU A 79 14.86 -24.53 36.99
CA GLU A 79 13.83 -24.92 37.96
C GLU A 79 13.17 -26.28 37.64
N TYR A 80 13.41 -26.82 36.44
CA TYR A 80 12.79 -28.05 35.95
C TYR A 80 13.81 -29.19 35.83
N SER A 81 13.33 -30.42 36.01
CA SER A 81 14.16 -31.62 35.85
C SER A 81 14.60 -31.83 34.40
N GLU A 82 15.67 -32.60 34.20
CA GLU A 82 16.18 -32.94 32.87
C GLU A 82 15.10 -33.60 31.99
N LYS A 83 14.23 -34.42 32.60
CA LYS A 83 13.11 -35.06 31.90
C LYS A 83 12.07 -34.05 31.40
N GLU A 84 11.68 -33.08 32.24
CA GLU A 84 10.73 -32.02 31.86
C GLU A 84 11.31 -31.11 30.76
N ASN A 85 12.61 -30.79 30.84
CA ASN A 85 13.29 -30.03 29.81
C ASN A 85 13.32 -30.78 28.46
N LEU A 86 13.53 -32.10 28.47
CA LEU A 86 13.45 -32.94 27.27
C LEU A 86 12.01 -33.00 26.70
N GLU A 87 10.98 -33.00 27.55
CA GLU A 87 9.58 -32.92 27.11
C GLU A 87 9.28 -31.57 26.44
N PHE A 88 9.77 -30.44 26.98
CA PHE A 88 9.66 -29.12 26.34
C PHE A 88 10.36 -29.07 24.98
N ILE A 89 11.59 -29.59 24.89
CA ILE A 89 12.33 -29.65 23.62
C ILE A 89 11.58 -30.52 22.60
N SER A 90 11.04 -31.68 23.01
CA SER A 90 10.21 -32.51 22.13
C SER A 90 8.94 -31.81 21.65
N PHE A 91 8.39 -30.87 22.43
CA PHE A 91 7.20 -30.12 22.03
C PHE A 91 7.53 -29.04 20.99
N LEU A 92 8.69 -28.40 21.12
CA LEU A 92 9.21 -27.45 20.14
C LEU A 92 9.50 -28.12 18.79
N ASP A 93 10.09 -29.31 18.79
CA ASP A 93 10.47 -30.05 17.58
C ASP A 93 9.25 -30.52 16.77
N LYS A 94 8.08 -30.68 17.41
CA LYS A 94 6.82 -31.08 16.76
C LYS A 94 5.96 -29.92 16.24
N SER A 95 6.34 -28.68 16.56
CA SER A 95 5.54 -27.48 16.26
C SER A 95 6.05 -26.70 15.04
N VAL A 96 7.06 -27.22 14.32
CA VAL A 96 7.65 -26.65 13.09
C VAL A 96 7.18 -27.43 11.86
#